data_AF-A0AAJ0DB65-F1
#
_entry.id   AF-A0AAJ0DB65-F1
#
_cell.length_a   1.000
_cell.length_b   1.000
_cell.length_c   1.000
_cell.angle_alpha   90.00
_cell.angle_beta   90.00
_cell.angle_gamma   90.00
#
_symmetry.space_group_name_H-M   'P 1'
#
loop_
_entity.id
_entity.type
_entity.pdbx_description
1 polymer ?
#
loop_
_entity_poly.entity_id
_entity_poly.type
_entity_poly.pdbx_seq_one_letter_code
_entity_poly.pdbx_strand_id
1 'polypeptide(L)'
;MAASRNDIIKAADDALDKAIEDAILVIAVEEERKANRFAQRLDKVTESSTPQRRKIRRWLDQVPENVTTMPTKEEQHALLKAHLAITPKTISLLYDSGYTTPSSLRNATPNEVAAKFAARPAMDWKSAKNYVRPLRRMVMLGDIEDLEEAKAAAKKLQKWSKVELVRLGVWEEGFDDLTGVEILGRMRGVGAMHGKDGMGKAASSKGGKVKIVPSKDGEPSAI
;
A
#
# COMPACT_ATOMS: atom_id res chain seq x y z
N MET A 1 31.36 -38.12 32.23
CA MET A 1 31.50 -36.74 31.72
C MET A 1 30.16 -36.07 31.88
N ALA A 2 30.06 -34.99 32.66
CA ALA A 2 28.80 -34.28 32.86
C ALA A 2 28.52 -33.39 31.62
N ALA A 3 27.33 -33.51 31.04
CA ALA A 3 26.91 -32.67 29.92
C ALA A 3 26.93 -31.19 30.35
N SER A 4 27.41 -30.30 29.48
CA SER A 4 27.47 -28.87 29.78
C SER A 4 26.05 -28.35 29.95
N ARG A 5 25.86 -27.37 30.84
CA ARG A 5 24.56 -26.69 31.04
C ARG A 5 23.99 -26.16 29.72
N ASN A 6 24.85 -25.75 28.79
CA ASN A 6 24.45 -25.31 27.45
C ASN A 6 23.93 -26.46 26.56
N ASP A 7 24.46 -27.67 26.73
CA ASP A 7 24.00 -28.85 25.99
C ASP A 7 22.61 -29.28 26.49
N ILE A 8 22.35 -29.11 27.78
CA ILE A 8 21.05 -29.40 28.40
C ILE A 8 19.98 -28.39 27.94
N ILE A 9 20.33 -27.10 27.89
CA ILE A 9 19.41 -26.06 27.41
C ILE A 9 19.09 -26.28 25.93
N LYS A 10 20.10 -26.54 25.10
CA LYS A 10 19.90 -26.79 23.67
C LYS A 10 19.03 -28.04 23.43
N ALA A 11 19.26 -29.12 24.17
CA ALA A 11 18.42 -30.32 24.07
C ALA A 11 16.97 -30.09 24.52
N ALA A 12 16.74 -29.17 25.46
CA ALA A 12 15.40 -28.79 25.88
C ALA A 12 14.68 -27.93 24.83
N ASP A 13 15.40 -26.99 24.21
CA ASP A 13 14.86 -26.15 23.12
C ASP A 13 14.53 -27.00 21.88
N ASP A 14 15.44 -27.90 21.47
CA ASP A 14 15.22 -28.82 20.35
C ASP A 14 14.01 -29.76 20.61
N ALA A 15 13.78 -30.15 21.86
CA ALA A 15 12.62 -30.96 22.26
C ALA A 15 11.31 -30.16 22.25
N LEU A 16 11.37 -28.87 22.60
CA LEU A 16 10.22 -27.96 22.57
C LEU A 16 9.79 -27.65 21.13
N ASP A 17 10.75 -27.37 20.25
CA ASP A 17 10.48 -27.11 18.83
C ASP A 17 9.82 -28.32 18.15
N LYS A 18 10.33 -29.53 18.44
CA LYS A 18 9.73 -30.77 17.95
C LYS A 18 8.30 -30.98 18.48
N ALA A 19 8.04 -30.67 19.76
CA ALA A 19 6.70 -30.77 20.33
C ALA A 19 5.71 -29.77 19.71
N ILE A 20 6.20 -28.58 19.32
CA ILE A 20 5.41 -27.58 18.60
C ILE A 20 5.10 -28.05 17.18
N GLU A 21 6.07 -28.60 16.45
CA GLU A 21 5.85 -29.17 15.11
C GLU A 21 4.83 -30.32 15.14
N ASP A 22 4.95 -31.23 16.10
CA ASP A 22 4.02 -32.35 16.28
C ASP A 22 2.60 -31.84 16.62
N ALA A 23 2.47 -30.79 17.44
CA ALA A 23 1.18 -30.19 17.78
C ALA A 23 0.52 -29.50 16.57
N ILE A 24 1.30 -28.80 15.74
CA ILE A 24 0.82 -28.18 14.50
C ILE A 24 0.31 -29.25 13.52
N LEU A 25 1.03 -30.37 13.38
CA LEU A 25 0.61 -31.49 12.54
C LEU A 25 -0.69 -32.13 13.02
N VAL A 26 -0.86 -32.32 14.34
CA VAL A 26 -2.10 -32.85 14.92
C VAL A 26 -3.28 -31.90 14.66
N ILE A 27 -3.10 -30.60 14.86
CA ILE A 27 -4.13 -29.59 14.59
C ILE A 27 -4.52 -29.59 13.11
N ALA A 28 -3.54 -29.60 12.21
CA ALA A 28 -3.78 -29.63 10.76
C ALA A 28 -4.55 -30.88 10.32
N VAL A 29 -4.18 -32.06 10.84
CA VAL A 29 -4.88 -33.33 10.56
C VAL A 29 -6.30 -33.34 11.15
N GLU A 30 -6.51 -32.73 12.31
CA GLU A 30 -7.87 -32.61 12.88
C GLU A 30 -8.75 -31.65 12.08
N GLU A 31 -8.21 -30.53 11.60
CA GLU A 31 -8.96 -29.60 10.74
C GLU A 31 -9.29 -30.23 9.39
N GLU A 32 -8.36 -30.97 8.79
CA GLU A 32 -8.61 -31.73 7.56
C GLU A 32 -9.67 -32.82 7.76
N ARG A 33 -9.67 -33.51 8.91
CA ARG A 33 -10.72 -34.47 9.28
C ARG A 33 -12.07 -33.80 9.55
N LYS A 34 -12.09 -32.56 10.05
CA LYS A 34 -13.33 -31.78 10.23
C LYS A 34 -13.87 -31.32 8.87
N ALA A 35 -12.99 -30.85 7.97
CA ALA A 35 -13.33 -30.48 6.60
C ALA A 35 -13.85 -31.67 5.79
N ASN A 36 -13.21 -32.84 5.88
CA ASN A 36 -13.68 -34.06 5.21
C ASN A 36 -15.01 -34.57 5.79
N ARG A 37 -15.25 -34.45 7.10
CA ARG A 37 -16.56 -34.78 7.69
C ARG A 37 -17.65 -33.79 7.26
N PHE A 38 -17.30 -32.52 7.04
CA PHE A 38 -18.21 -31.52 6.51
C PHE A 38 -18.53 -31.78 5.02
N ALA A 39 -17.52 -32.13 4.21
CA ALA A 39 -17.69 -32.54 2.82
C ALA A 39 -18.56 -33.80 2.68
N GLN A 40 -18.32 -34.84 3.49
CA GLN A 40 -19.15 -36.05 3.51
C GLN A 40 -20.59 -35.79 3.97
N ARG A 41 -20.80 -34.82 4.89
CA ARG A 41 -22.13 -34.36 5.28
C ARG A 41 -22.82 -33.59 4.16
N LEU A 42 -22.09 -32.77 3.41
CA LEU A 42 -22.61 -32.10 2.22
C LEU A 42 -23.02 -33.11 1.15
N ASP A 43 -22.20 -34.13 0.88
CA ASP A 43 -22.53 -35.19 -0.08
C ASP A 43 -23.76 -36.00 0.35
N LYS A 44 -23.88 -36.37 1.64
CA LYS A 44 -25.11 -37.02 2.15
C LYS A 44 -26.35 -36.13 2.07
N VAL A 45 -26.19 -34.83 2.28
CA VAL A 45 -27.28 -33.86 2.05
C VAL A 45 -27.60 -33.79 0.55
N THR A 46 -26.64 -34.08 -0.36
CA THR A 46 -26.81 -34.08 -1.82
C THR A 46 -27.57 -35.23 -2.45
N GLU A 47 -27.67 -36.36 -1.77
CA GLU A 47 -28.37 -37.53 -2.29
C GLU A 47 -29.88 -37.57 -1.93
N SER A 48 -30.34 -36.80 -0.93
CA SER A 48 -31.77 -36.77 -0.59
C SER A 48 -32.57 -35.81 -1.48
N SER A 49 -33.32 -36.36 -2.42
CA SER A 49 -34.27 -35.69 -3.32
C SER A 49 -35.36 -34.93 -2.54
N THR A 50 -35.21 -33.61 -2.38
CA THR A 50 -36.28 -32.74 -1.88
C THR A 50 -36.47 -31.50 -2.77
N PRO A 51 -37.69 -30.95 -2.88
CA PRO A 51 -38.00 -29.73 -3.67
C PRO A 51 -37.12 -28.51 -3.31
N GLN A 52 -36.66 -28.40 -2.07
CA GLN A 52 -35.72 -27.37 -1.62
C GLN A 52 -34.37 -27.45 -2.35
N ARG A 53 -33.89 -28.64 -2.72
CA ARG A 53 -32.65 -28.81 -3.50
C ARG A 53 -32.76 -28.35 -4.94
N ARG A 54 -33.91 -28.52 -5.59
CA ARG A 54 -34.12 -27.93 -6.92
C ARG A 54 -34.05 -26.41 -6.87
N LYS A 55 -34.50 -25.80 -5.78
CA LYS A 55 -34.41 -24.36 -5.54
C LYS A 55 -32.99 -23.91 -5.24
N ILE A 56 -32.23 -24.65 -4.42
CA ILE A 56 -30.82 -24.36 -4.11
C ILE A 56 -29.92 -24.60 -5.32
N ARG A 57 -30.12 -25.68 -6.08
CA ARG A 57 -29.34 -25.98 -7.30
C ARG A 57 -29.61 -24.95 -8.39
N ARG A 58 -30.88 -24.59 -8.61
CA ARG A 58 -31.25 -23.48 -9.51
C ARG A 58 -30.71 -22.13 -9.02
N TRP A 59 -30.54 -21.92 -7.72
CA TRP A 59 -29.89 -20.73 -7.16
C TRP A 59 -28.37 -20.77 -7.37
N LEU A 60 -27.71 -21.91 -7.17
CA LEU A 60 -26.28 -22.11 -7.41
C LEU A 60 -25.93 -22.02 -8.91
N ASP A 61 -26.77 -22.54 -9.80
CA ASP A 61 -26.64 -22.40 -11.26
C ASP A 61 -26.87 -20.93 -11.72
N GLN A 62 -27.47 -20.10 -10.85
CA GLN A 62 -27.62 -18.65 -11.04
C GLN A 62 -26.50 -17.84 -10.37
N VAL A 63 -25.63 -18.47 -9.56
CA VAL A 63 -24.41 -17.84 -9.08
C VAL A 63 -23.39 -17.94 -10.22
N PRO A 64 -22.97 -16.82 -10.83
CA PRO A 64 -21.90 -16.87 -11.82
C PRO A 64 -20.67 -17.52 -11.19
N GLU A 65 -19.89 -18.28 -11.98
CA GLU A 65 -18.66 -18.97 -11.52
C GLU A 65 -17.56 -18.03 -10.97
N ASN A 66 -17.85 -16.75 -10.77
CA ASN A 66 -17.01 -15.83 -10.01
C ASN A 66 -17.16 -16.05 -8.49
N VAL A 67 -17.11 -17.31 -8.04
CA VAL A 67 -16.71 -17.60 -6.67
C VAL A 67 -15.33 -16.96 -6.50
N THR A 68 -15.27 -15.94 -5.66
CA THR A 68 -14.11 -15.09 -5.43
C THR A 68 -12.94 -15.95 -4.94
N THR A 69 -12.17 -16.51 -5.88
CA THR A 69 -10.83 -16.98 -5.59
C THR A 69 -10.06 -15.77 -5.09
N MET A 70 -9.50 -15.87 -3.87
CA MET A 70 -8.59 -14.86 -3.35
C MET A 70 -7.54 -14.59 -4.44
N PRO A 71 -7.34 -13.33 -4.85
CA PRO A 71 -6.48 -13.02 -5.98
C PRO A 71 -5.09 -13.58 -5.69
N THR A 72 -4.54 -14.29 -6.67
CA THR A 72 -3.19 -14.86 -6.58
C THR A 72 -2.16 -13.76 -6.37
N LYS A 73 -0.97 -14.11 -5.86
CA LYS A 73 0.12 -13.16 -5.69
C LYS A 73 0.44 -12.41 -6.98
N GLU A 74 0.37 -13.09 -8.13
CA GLU A 74 0.62 -12.51 -9.44
C GLU A 74 -0.44 -11.47 -9.84
N GLU A 75 -1.72 -11.75 -9.58
CA GLU A 75 -2.82 -10.82 -9.81
C GLU A 75 -2.72 -9.59 -8.89
N GLN A 76 -2.37 -9.78 -7.62
CA GLN A 76 -2.15 -8.68 -6.67
C GLN A 76 -0.98 -7.80 -7.11
N HIS A 77 0.13 -8.40 -7.56
CA HIS A 77 1.28 -7.69 -8.11
C HIS A 77 0.90 -6.89 -9.38
N ALA A 78 0.12 -7.51 -10.29
CA ALA A 78 -0.34 -6.85 -11.51
C ALA A 78 -1.26 -5.65 -11.19
N LEU A 79 -2.14 -5.81 -10.21
CA LEU A 79 -3.07 -4.77 -9.77
C LEU A 79 -2.31 -3.59 -9.14
N LEU A 80 -1.37 -3.84 -8.22
CA LEU A 80 -0.50 -2.80 -7.65
C LEU A 80 0.32 -2.08 -8.73
N LYS A 81 0.86 -2.82 -9.70
CA LYS A 81 1.62 -2.25 -10.83
C LYS A 81 0.77 -1.29 -11.65
N ALA A 82 -0.43 -1.72 -12.03
CA ALA A 82 -1.34 -0.95 -12.88
C ALA A 82 -1.85 0.31 -12.16
N HIS A 83 -2.18 0.17 -10.88
CA HIS A 83 -2.84 1.22 -10.10
C HIS A 83 -1.87 2.28 -9.59
N LEU A 84 -0.70 1.86 -9.10
CA LEU A 84 0.27 2.76 -8.47
C LEU A 84 1.33 3.25 -9.45
N ALA A 85 1.46 2.63 -10.64
CA ALA A 85 2.47 2.92 -11.65
C ALA A 85 3.91 2.92 -11.09
N ILE A 86 4.27 1.80 -10.45
CA ILE A 86 5.53 1.59 -9.71
C ILE A 86 6.36 0.44 -10.31
N THR A 87 7.61 0.31 -9.86
CA THR A 87 8.53 -0.74 -10.32
C THR A 87 8.24 -2.08 -9.63
N PRO A 88 8.62 -3.22 -10.24
CA PRO A 88 8.48 -4.55 -9.62
C PRO A 88 9.13 -4.66 -8.25
N LYS A 89 10.30 -4.02 -8.07
CA LYS A 89 10.99 -4.00 -6.77
C LYS A 89 10.15 -3.33 -5.69
N THR A 90 9.52 -2.20 -6.00
CA THR A 90 8.66 -1.50 -5.03
C THR A 90 7.37 -2.28 -4.73
N ILE A 91 6.83 -3.02 -5.71
CA ILE A 91 5.68 -3.90 -5.49
C ILE A 91 6.01 -4.98 -4.47
N SER A 92 7.14 -5.68 -4.64
CA SER A 92 7.57 -6.68 -3.66
C SER A 92 7.79 -6.06 -2.27
N LEU A 93 8.33 -4.83 -2.21
CA LEU A 93 8.49 -4.12 -0.94
C LEU A 93 7.16 -3.87 -0.22
N LEU A 94 6.16 -3.40 -0.96
CA LEU A 94 4.81 -3.16 -0.45
C LEU A 94 4.13 -4.46 -0.02
N TYR A 95 4.17 -5.47 -0.87
CA TYR A 95 3.54 -6.77 -0.64
C TYR A 95 4.06 -7.41 0.65
N ASP A 96 5.39 -7.52 0.80
CA ASP A 96 6.02 -8.12 1.98
C ASP A 96 5.78 -7.28 3.26
N SER A 97 5.42 -6.00 3.12
CA SER A 97 5.06 -5.11 4.24
C SER A 97 3.57 -5.16 4.60
N GLY A 98 2.82 -6.07 3.97
CA GLY A 98 1.39 -6.29 4.19
C GLY A 98 0.47 -5.43 3.31
N TYR A 99 1.02 -4.66 2.37
CA TYR A 99 0.23 -3.84 1.44
C TYR A 99 -0.01 -4.59 0.13
N THR A 100 -0.97 -5.49 0.15
CA THR A 100 -1.27 -6.41 -0.96
C THR A 100 -2.22 -5.82 -2.01
N THR A 101 -2.96 -4.76 -1.66
CA THR A 101 -3.90 -4.06 -2.56
C THR A 101 -3.70 -2.54 -2.48
N PRO A 102 -4.06 -1.76 -3.52
CA PRO A 102 -4.01 -0.30 -3.48
C PRO A 102 -4.78 0.28 -2.29
N SER A 103 -5.98 -0.26 -2.02
CA SER A 103 -6.83 0.17 -0.91
C SER A 103 -6.18 -0.04 0.47
N SER A 104 -5.24 -0.97 0.60
CA SER A 104 -4.49 -1.15 1.86
C SER A 104 -3.59 0.05 2.19
N LEU A 105 -3.26 0.89 1.20
CA LEU A 105 -2.49 2.13 1.39
C LEU A 105 -3.35 3.34 1.73
N ARG A 106 -4.68 3.24 1.58
CA ARG A 106 -5.63 4.34 1.77
C ARG A 106 -5.45 5.06 3.12
N ASN A 107 -5.31 4.26 4.18
CA ASN A 107 -5.21 4.74 5.57
C ASN A 107 -3.76 4.74 6.08
N ALA A 108 -2.78 4.46 5.22
CA ALA A 108 -1.37 4.45 5.60
C ALA A 108 -0.75 5.82 5.32
N THR A 109 0.21 6.21 6.16
CA THR A 109 1.00 7.43 5.93
C THR A 109 2.32 7.11 5.20
N PRO A 110 2.92 8.06 4.46
CA PRO A 110 4.24 7.86 3.85
C PRO A 110 5.31 7.43 4.86
N ASN A 111 5.30 8.00 6.07
CA ASN A 111 6.24 7.65 7.13
C ASN A 111 5.99 6.25 7.71
N GLU A 112 4.74 5.84 7.90
CA GLU A 112 4.39 4.49 8.35
C GLU A 112 4.86 3.41 7.36
N VAL A 113 4.62 3.62 6.07
CA VAL A 113 5.06 2.66 5.04
C VAL A 113 6.58 2.60 4.99
N ALA A 114 7.27 3.74 5.09
CA ALA A 114 8.73 3.77 5.16
C ALA A 114 9.27 3.07 6.42
N ALA A 115 8.60 3.20 7.57
CA ALA A 115 8.95 2.50 8.81
C ALA A 115 8.85 0.99 8.64
N LYS A 116 7.80 0.49 7.98
CA LYS A 116 7.69 -0.94 7.65
C LYS A 116 8.78 -1.41 6.68
N PHE A 117 9.20 -0.57 5.74
CA PHE A 117 10.32 -0.90 4.87
C PHE A 117 11.63 -1.04 5.65
N ALA A 118 11.90 -0.15 6.60
CA ALA A 118 13.09 -0.19 7.45
C ALA A 118 13.09 -1.30 8.51
N ALA A 119 11.92 -1.86 8.84
CA ALA A 119 11.82 -3.03 9.71
C ALA A 119 12.35 -4.32 9.03
N ARG A 120 12.67 -4.27 7.73
CA ARG A 120 13.19 -5.40 6.98
C ARG A 120 14.70 -5.57 7.23
N PRO A 121 15.21 -6.81 7.37
CA PRO A 121 16.63 -7.07 7.63
C PRO A 121 17.59 -6.50 6.57
N ALA A 122 17.12 -6.33 5.34
CA ALA A 122 17.91 -5.88 4.19
C ALA A 122 17.80 -4.37 3.90
N MET A 123 17.14 -3.58 4.75
CA MET A 123 16.95 -2.14 4.52
C MET A 123 17.15 -1.32 5.79
N ASP A 124 18.07 -0.36 5.75
CA ASP A 124 18.25 0.61 6.81
C ASP A 124 17.27 1.79 6.69
N TRP A 125 17.12 2.54 7.78
CA TRP A 125 16.23 3.71 7.82
C TRP A 125 16.59 4.78 6.78
N LYS A 126 17.88 4.95 6.47
CA LYS A 126 18.35 5.92 5.48
C LYS A 126 17.88 5.53 4.08
N SER A 127 17.94 4.25 3.72
CA SER A 127 17.40 3.76 2.44
C SER A 127 15.89 3.84 2.39
N ALA A 128 15.20 3.52 3.49
CA ALA A 128 13.75 3.62 3.59
C ALA A 128 13.25 5.06 3.39
N LYS A 129 13.96 6.06 3.93
CA LYS A 129 13.64 7.48 3.73
C LYS A 129 13.62 7.91 2.27
N ASN A 130 14.40 7.28 1.39
CA ASN A 130 14.37 7.57 -0.05
C ASN A 130 13.01 7.21 -0.68
N TYR A 131 12.21 6.35 -0.03
CA TYR A 131 10.88 5.99 -0.47
C TYR A 131 9.79 6.97 -0.01
N VAL A 132 10.02 7.84 0.97
CA VAL A 132 8.97 8.74 1.49
C VAL A 132 8.37 9.61 0.37
N ARG A 133 9.22 10.21 -0.46
CA ARG A 133 8.77 11.03 -1.60
C ARG A 133 7.88 10.26 -2.58
N PRO A 134 8.28 9.09 -3.13
CA PRO A 134 7.39 8.33 -3.99
C PRO A 134 6.18 7.74 -3.24
N LEU A 135 6.29 7.47 -1.94
CA LEU A 135 5.17 6.99 -1.12
C LEU A 135 4.03 7.99 -0.99
N ARG A 136 4.31 9.31 -0.94
CA ARG A 136 3.27 10.37 -0.99
C ARG A 136 2.27 10.17 -2.13
N ARG A 137 2.79 9.81 -3.31
CA ARG A 137 1.96 9.51 -4.48
C ARG A 137 1.19 8.21 -4.28
N MET A 138 1.87 7.16 -3.80
CA MET A 138 1.29 5.82 -3.69
C MET A 138 0.13 5.79 -2.69
N VAL A 139 0.27 6.45 -1.53
CA VAL A 139 -0.81 6.49 -0.53
C VAL A 139 -2.02 7.26 -1.05
N MET A 140 -1.81 8.38 -1.75
CA MET A 140 -2.90 9.14 -2.39
C MET A 140 -3.61 8.30 -3.45
N LEU A 141 -2.86 7.62 -4.32
CA LEU A 141 -3.42 6.74 -5.34
C LEU A 141 -4.16 5.54 -4.75
N GLY A 142 -3.86 5.14 -3.51
CA GLY A 142 -4.55 4.04 -2.81
C GLY A 142 -6.00 4.37 -2.42
N ASP A 143 -6.40 5.64 -2.39
CA ASP A 143 -7.78 6.07 -2.13
C ASP A 143 -8.63 6.20 -3.41
N ILE A 144 -8.01 6.19 -4.59
CA ILE A 144 -8.73 6.22 -5.87
C ILE A 144 -9.12 4.79 -6.21
N GLU A 145 -10.40 4.48 -6.36
CA GLU A 145 -10.85 3.12 -6.70
C GLU A 145 -10.85 2.85 -8.21
N ASP A 146 -11.11 3.88 -9.02
CA ASP A 146 -11.13 3.75 -10.47
C ASP A 146 -9.71 3.73 -11.06
N LEU A 147 -9.41 2.67 -11.82
CA LEU A 147 -8.08 2.45 -12.38
C LEU A 147 -7.68 3.51 -13.41
N GLU A 148 -8.63 4.02 -14.20
CA GLU A 148 -8.35 5.03 -15.22
C GLU A 148 -8.14 6.41 -14.58
N GLU A 149 -8.91 6.76 -13.55
CA GLU A 149 -8.69 7.93 -12.71
C GLU A 149 -7.33 7.86 -12.02
N ALA A 150 -6.95 6.70 -11.45
CA ALA A 150 -5.65 6.51 -10.82
C ALA A 150 -4.50 6.68 -11.81
N LYS A 151 -4.60 6.10 -13.01
CA LYS A 151 -3.63 6.29 -14.10
C LYS A 151 -3.55 7.76 -14.54
N ALA A 152 -4.69 8.45 -14.64
CA ALA A 152 -4.74 9.86 -15.01
C ALA A 152 -4.11 10.75 -13.92
N ALA A 153 -4.40 10.49 -12.65
CA ALA A 153 -3.81 11.18 -11.50
C ALA A 153 -2.29 10.95 -11.42
N ALA A 154 -1.83 9.72 -11.61
CA ALA A 154 -0.41 9.36 -11.66
C ALA A 154 0.34 10.09 -12.78
N LYS A 155 -0.33 10.35 -13.92
CA LYS A 155 0.23 11.12 -15.05
C LYS A 155 0.23 12.63 -14.81
N LYS A 156 -0.85 13.18 -14.24
CA LYS A 156 -0.98 14.63 -14.00
C LYS A 156 0.00 15.14 -12.94
N LEU A 157 0.24 14.33 -11.92
CA LEU A 157 1.10 14.68 -10.79
C LEU A 157 2.41 13.87 -10.87
N GLN A 158 3.24 14.19 -11.86
CA GLN A 158 4.50 13.45 -12.06
C GLN A 158 5.52 13.73 -10.96
N LYS A 159 5.43 14.89 -10.30
CA LYS A 159 6.44 15.35 -9.37
C LYS A 159 5.80 15.69 -8.02
N TRP A 160 6.17 14.89 -7.02
CA TRP A 160 5.70 14.96 -5.63
C TRP A 160 6.74 15.60 -4.71
N SER A 161 7.44 16.62 -5.22
CA SER A 161 8.41 17.36 -4.41
C SER A 161 7.69 18.28 -3.42
N LYS A 162 8.36 18.62 -2.31
CA LYS A 162 7.87 19.64 -1.37
C LYS A 162 7.55 20.95 -2.09
N VAL A 163 8.43 21.39 -2.99
CA VAL A 163 8.26 22.65 -3.76
C VAL A 163 6.97 22.65 -4.55
N GLU A 164 6.62 21.54 -5.20
CA GLU A 164 5.39 21.46 -6.00
C GLU A 164 4.15 21.34 -5.14
N LEU A 165 4.21 20.57 -4.05
CA LEU A 165 3.10 20.47 -3.11
C LEU A 165 2.82 21.81 -2.42
N VAL A 166 3.86 22.61 -2.13
CA VAL A 166 3.72 24.00 -1.66
C VAL A 166 3.07 24.87 -2.73
N ARG A 167 3.52 24.78 -3.99
CA ARG A 167 2.91 25.52 -5.10
C ARG A 167 1.44 25.16 -5.31
N LEU A 168 1.08 23.91 -5.07
CA LEU A 168 -0.30 23.42 -5.11
C LEU A 168 -1.08 23.76 -3.84
N GLY A 169 -0.49 24.41 -2.84
CA GLY A 169 -1.19 24.77 -1.59
C GLY A 169 -1.64 23.58 -0.75
N VAL A 170 -1.08 22.39 -0.99
CA VAL A 170 -1.42 21.16 -0.26
C VAL A 170 -0.37 20.76 0.78
N TRP A 171 0.81 21.36 0.72
CA TRP A 171 1.91 21.08 1.65
C TRP A 171 1.73 21.79 3.00
N GLU A 172 2.03 21.06 4.07
CA GLU A 172 2.18 21.60 5.42
C GLU A 172 3.27 20.86 6.20
N GLU A 173 3.55 21.31 7.43
CA GLU A 173 4.39 20.54 8.36
C GLU A 173 3.66 19.25 8.78
N GLY A 174 4.37 18.12 8.84
CA GLY A 174 3.74 16.82 9.09
C GLY A 174 3.04 16.21 7.88
N PHE A 175 3.21 16.75 6.65
CA PHE A 175 2.56 16.19 5.45
C PHE A 175 2.81 14.69 5.24
N ASP A 176 4.01 14.21 5.61
CA ASP A 176 4.38 12.80 5.47
C ASP A 176 3.74 11.88 6.52
N ASP A 177 2.99 12.46 7.47
CA ASP A 177 2.19 11.77 8.49
C ASP A 177 0.69 11.78 8.12
N LEU A 178 0.33 12.27 6.93
CA LEU A 178 -1.04 12.25 6.42
C LEU A 178 -1.33 10.96 5.68
N THR A 179 -2.57 10.49 5.81
CA THR A 179 -3.10 9.36 5.07
C THR A 179 -3.39 9.73 3.61
N GLY A 180 -3.55 8.70 2.75
CA GLY A 180 -3.97 8.88 1.37
C GLY A 180 -5.28 9.66 1.24
N VAL A 181 -6.25 9.38 2.12
CA VAL A 181 -7.56 10.07 2.19
C VAL A 181 -7.39 11.56 2.47
N GLU A 182 -6.57 11.92 3.46
CA GLU A 182 -6.35 13.31 3.84
C GLU A 182 -5.63 14.10 2.74
N ILE A 183 -4.62 13.48 2.13
CA ILE A 183 -3.89 14.07 1.00
C ILE A 183 -4.86 14.31 -0.17
N LEU A 184 -5.65 13.30 -0.55
CA LEU A 184 -6.61 13.43 -1.66
C LEU A 184 -7.70 14.47 -1.36
N GLY A 185 -8.22 14.47 -0.13
CA GLY A 185 -9.19 15.46 0.35
C GLY A 185 -8.67 16.89 0.20
N ARG A 186 -7.40 17.14 0.53
CA ARG A 186 -6.76 18.45 0.34
C ARG A 186 -6.56 18.81 -1.12
N MET A 187 -6.15 17.84 -1.96
CA MET A 187 -6.03 18.08 -3.40
C MET A 187 -7.37 18.48 -4.02
N ARG A 188 -8.47 17.85 -3.59
CA ARG A 188 -9.84 18.19 -4.01
C ARG A 188 -10.28 19.55 -3.44
N GLY A 189 -9.96 19.84 -2.19
CA GLY A 189 -10.26 21.12 -1.53
C GLY A 189 -9.58 22.33 -2.19
N VAL A 190 -8.31 22.20 -2.60
CA VAL A 190 -7.60 23.24 -3.36
C VAL A 190 -8.21 23.43 -4.75
N GLY A 191 -8.59 22.35 -5.43
CA GLY A 191 -9.26 22.41 -6.72
C GLY A 191 -10.62 23.11 -6.66
N ALA A 192 -11.34 22.97 -5.55
CA ALA A 192 -12.60 23.68 -5.30
C ALA A 192 -12.38 25.18 -4.99
N MET A 193 -11.28 25.54 -4.32
CA MET A 193 -10.95 26.94 -4.00
C MET A 193 -10.37 27.75 -5.18
N HIS A 194 -9.88 27.10 -6.23
CA HIS A 194 -9.44 27.78 -7.47
C HIS A 194 -10.49 27.71 -8.61
N GLY A 195 -11.69 27.19 -8.31
CA GLY A 195 -12.75 26.92 -9.26
C GLY A 195 -13.96 27.84 -9.12
N LYS A 196 -13.76 29.13 -8.83
CA LYS A 196 -14.68 30.28 -8.99
C LYS A 196 -14.05 31.42 -8.20
N ASP A 197 -13.49 32.39 -8.92
CA ASP A 197 -13.17 33.77 -8.51
C ASP A 197 -11.79 34.15 -9.08
N GLY A 198 -11.80 35.02 -10.09
CA GLY A 198 -10.58 35.53 -10.68
C GLY A 198 -10.56 35.60 -12.21
N MET A 199 -11.71 35.84 -12.85
CA MET A 199 -11.73 36.41 -14.21
C MET A 199 -11.30 37.88 -14.13
N GLY A 200 -10.07 38.12 -13.69
CA GLY A 200 -9.40 39.41 -13.72
C GLY A 200 -8.56 39.49 -14.98
N LYS A 201 -9.01 40.27 -15.97
CA LYS A 201 -8.18 40.69 -17.10
C LYS A 201 -6.91 41.36 -16.57
N ALA A 202 -5.78 40.65 -16.58
CA ALA A 202 -4.47 41.27 -16.46
C ALA A 202 -3.97 41.59 -17.87
N ALA A 203 -3.91 42.89 -18.14
CA ALA A 203 -3.45 43.46 -19.38
C ALA A 203 -2.00 43.08 -19.71
N SER A 204 -1.76 43.00 -21.02
CA SER A 204 -0.48 43.11 -21.71
C SER A 204 0.59 43.91 -20.96
N SER A 205 1.76 43.30 -20.77
CA SER A 205 3.02 44.03 -20.60
C SER A 205 4.15 43.20 -21.22
N LYS A 206 4.69 43.74 -22.32
CA LYS A 206 5.79 43.19 -23.10
C LYS A 206 7.05 43.02 -22.24
N GLY A 207 7.84 42.00 -22.59
CA GLY A 207 9.05 41.60 -21.90
C GLY A 207 10.08 42.72 -21.76
N GLY A 208 10.39 43.06 -20.50
CA GLY A 208 11.61 43.75 -20.10
C GLY A 208 12.66 42.71 -19.69
N LYS A 209 13.76 42.66 -20.44
CA LYS A 209 14.91 41.78 -20.25
C LYS A 209 15.73 42.31 -19.05
N VAL A 210 15.57 41.72 -17.87
CA VAL A 210 16.39 42.09 -16.70
C VAL A 210 17.75 41.38 -16.80
N LYS A 211 18.81 42.16 -17.05
CA LYS A 211 20.22 41.73 -16.93
C LYS A 211 20.56 41.56 -15.46
N ILE A 212 20.98 40.36 -15.07
CA ILE A 212 21.64 40.08 -13.80
C ILE A 212 23.10 40.55 -13.92
N VAL A 213 23.52 41.49 -13.07
CA VAL A 213 24.93 41.89 -12.91
C VAL A 213 25.49 41.17 -11.69
N PRO A 214 26.63 40.45 -11.78
CA PRO A 214 27.26 39.87 -10.61
C PRO A 214 28.08 40.94 -9.87
N SER A 215 27.79 41.15 -8.58
CA SER A 215 28.65 41.93 -7.68
C SER A 215 29.98 41.20 -7.50
N LYS A 216 31.06 41.93 -7.81
CA LYS A 216 32.42 41.55 -7.46
C LYS A 216 33.02 42.65 -6.60
N ASP A 217 33.70 42.18 -5.56
CA ASP A 217 34.80 42.82 -4.85
C ASP A 217 34.45 43.74 -3.68
N GLY A 218 34.79 43.24 -2.48
CA GLY A 218 35.85 43.88 -1.68
C GLY A 218 35.41 44.90 -0.63
N GLU A 219 35.29 44.42 0.61
CA GLU A 219 35.54 45.11 1.89
C GLU A 219 36.62 46.23 1.89
N PRO A 220 36.85 46.95 3.02
CA PRO A 220 35.96 47.35 4.12
C PRO A 220 36.20 48.84 4.51
N SER A 221 35.41 49.40 5.45
CA SER A 221 35.94 50.26 6.53
C SER A 221 34.87 50.69 7.54
N ALA A 222 35.29 50.69 8.81
CA ALA A 222 34.72 51.33 9.98
C ALA A 222 34.38 52.81 9.71
N ILE A 223 33.45 53.48 10.40
CA ILE A 223 33.26 53.67 11.85
C ILE A 223 31.76 53.80 12.13
#